data_AF-J0QBF1-F1
#
_entry.id   AF-J0QBF1-F1
#
_cell.length_a   1.000
_cell.length_b   1.000
_cell.length_c   1.000
_cell.angle_alpha   90.00
_cell.angle_beta   90.00
_cell.angle_gamma   90.00
#
_symmetry.space_group_name_H-M   'P 1'
#
loop_
_entity.id
_entity.type
_entity.pdbx_description
1 polymer ?
#
loop_
_entity_poly.entity_id
_entity_poly.type
_entity_poly.pdbx_seq_one_letter_code
_entity_poly.pdbx_strand_id
1 'polypeptide(L)'
;MTTIQIGKKGLLLFLLWLRGPLRLILSIIMLMCFATLVGFPIAIQFSTASWSPSLIYFMIQLFIASFGSFLLMFYYEKLIRYLQ
;
A
#
# COMPACT_ATOMS: atom_id res chain seq x y z
N MET A 1 -4.97 37.67 -6.92
CA MET A 1 -5.35 36.24 -6.97
C MET A 1 -4.29 35.44 -7.73
N THR A 2 -3.08 35.28 -7.18
CA THR A 2 -1.94 34.64 -7.89
C THR A 2 -1.12 33.69 -7.01
N THR A 3 -1.06 33.91 -5.69
CA THR A 3 -0.33 33.06 -4.73
C THR A 3 -0.91 31.65 -4.59
N ILE A 4 -2.24 31.50 -4.62
CA ILE A 4 -2.92 30.20 -4.49
C ILE A 4 -2.60 29.28 -5.69
N GLN A 5 -2.46 29.83 -6.91
CA GLN A 5 -2.11 29.04 -8.09
C GLN A 5 -0.64 28.57 -8.07
N ILE A 6 0.26 29.37 -7.52
CA ILE A 6 1.68 29.01 -7.38
C ILE A 6 1.84 27.88 -6.36
N GLY A 7 1.14 27.97 -5.22
CA GLY A 7 1.11 26.90 -4.21
C GLY A 7 0.56 25.58 -4.77
N LYS A 8 -0.50 25.63 -5.59
CA LYS A 8 -1.07 24.44 -6.24
C LYS A 8 -0.09 23.76 -7.20
N LYS A 9 0.66 24.54 -7.99
CA LYS A 9 1.68 24.02 -8.93
C LYS A 9 2.89 23.42 -8.21
N GLY A 10 3.35 24.04 -7.12
CA GLY A 10 4.42 23.50 -6.29
C GLY A 10 4.04 22.17 -5.62
N LEU A 11 2.81 22.11 -5.09
CA LEU A 11 2.27 20.87 -4.50
C LEU A 11 2.15 19.76 -5.56
N LEU A 12 1.67 20.09 -6.77
CA LEU A 12 1.57 19.14 -7.88
C LEU A 12 2.95 18.58 -8.26
N LEU A 13 3.96 19.44 -8.41
CA LEU A 13 5.34 19.02 -8.73
C LEU A 13 5.93 18.13 -7.64
N PHE A 14 5.69 18.46 -6.37
CA PHE A 14 6.13 17.64 -5.23
C PHE A 14 5.46 16.25 -5.24
N LEU A 15 4.14 16.19 -5.48
CA LEU A 15 3.42 14.92 -5.62
C LEU A 15 3.88 14.13 -6.85
N LEU A 16 4.13 14.76 -7.98
CA LEU A 16 4.64 14.07 -9.16
C LEU A 16 6.04 13.49 -8.93
N TRP A 17 6.90 14.20 -8.20
CA TRP A 17 8.23 13.71 -7.82
C TRP A 17 8.14 12.52 -6.86
N LEU A 18 7.26 12.58 -5.86
CA LEU A 18 7.06 11.52 -4.87
C LEU A 18 6.31 10.29 -5.44
N ARG A 19 5.63 10.44 -6.58
CA ARG A 19 4.87 9.36 -7.24
C ARG A 19 5.68 8.09 -7.48
N GLY A 20 6.88 8.22 -8.04
CA GLY A 20 7.76 7.08 -8.34
C GLY A 20 8.17 6.32 -7.07
N PRO A 21 8.83 7.00 -6.10
CA PRO A 21 9.25 6.38 -4.83
C PRO A 21 8.09 5.79 -4.04
N LEU A 22 6.97 6.51 -3.93
CA LEU A 22 5.79 6.04 -3.19
C LEU A 22 5.21 4.78 -3.84
N ARG A 23 5.11 4.75 -5.17
CA ARG A 23 4.62 3.58 -5.89
C ARG A 23 5.50 2.37 -5.63
N LEU A 24 6.83 2.55 -5.67
CA LEU A 24 7.79 1.49 -5.45
C LEU A 24 7.70 0.91 -4.03
N ILE A 25 7.66 1.77 -3.00
CA ILE A 25 7.53 1.34 -1.60
C ILE A 25 6.22 0.57 -1.38
N LEU A 26 5.09 1.11 -1.85
CA LEU A 26 3.78 0.46 -1.72
C LEU A 26 3.72 -0.87 -2.47
N SER A 27 4.35 -0.96 -3.64
CA SER A 27 4.44 -2.21 -4.40
C SER A 27 5.26 -3.26 -3.67
N ILE A 28 6.38 -2.90 -3.05
CA ILE A 28 7.20 -3.84 -2.26
C ILE A 28 6.41 -4.34 -1.05
N ILE A 29 5.75 -3.45 -0.31
CA ILE A 29 4.92 -3.81 0.84
C ILE A 29 3.82 -4.78 0.41
N MET A 30 3.12 -4.47 -0.68
CA MET A 30 2.04 -5.31 -1.21
C MET A 30 2.56 -6.70 -1.60
N LEU A 31 3.72 -6.79 -2.25
CA LEU A 31 4.31 -8.05 -2.69
C LEU A 31 4.75 -8.91 -1.51
N MET A 32 5.41 -8.30 -0.50
CA MET A 32 5.78 -9.00 0.73
C MET A 32 4.55 -9.49 1.49
N CYS A 33 3.53 -8.64 1.66
CA CYS A 33 2.30 -9.00 2.35
C CYS A 33 1.58 -10.14 1.62
N PHE A 34 1.45 -10.05 0.30
CA PHE A 34 0.80 -11.09 -0.50
C PHE A 34 1.57 -12.43 -0.44
N ALA A 35 2.90 -12.39 -0.54
CA ALA A 35 3.74 -13.57 -0.41
C ALA A 35 3.57 -14.23 0.97
N THR A 36 3.54 -13.44 2.05
CA THR A 36 3.26 -13.98 3.38
C THR A 36 1.83 -14.50 3.51
N LEU A 37 0.84 -13.82 2.94
CA LEU A 37 -0.57 -14.18 3.08
C LEU A 37 -0.90 -15.47 2.32
N VAL A 38 -0.20 -15.75 1.21
CA VAL A 38 -0.32 -17.02 0.48
C VAL A 38 0.60 -18.09 1.04
N GLY A 39 1.83 -17.73 1.42
CA GLY A 39 2.84 -18.67 1.88
C GLY A 39 2.56 -19.25 3.26
N PHE A 40 1.99 -18.47 4.19
CA PHE A 40 1.71 -18.94 5.55
C PHE A 40 0.69 -20.09 5.61
N PRO A 41 -0.48 -20.00 4.95
CA PRO A 41 -1.46 -21.10 4.92
C PRO A 41 -0.89 -22.38 4.31
N ILE A 42 -0.11 -22.25 3.24
CA ILE A 42 0.58 -23.36 2.59
C ILE A 42 1.58 -23.99 3.56
N ALA A 43 2.43 -23.19 4.20
CA ALA A 43 3.41 -23.67 5.17
C ALA A 43 2.75 -24.38 6.37
N ILE A 44 1.65 -23.83 6.89
CA ILE A 44 0.88 -24.45 7.97
C ILE A 44 0.36 -25.82 7.54
N GLN A 45 -0.18 -25.95 6.31
CA GLN A 45 -0.73 -27.19 5.78
C GLN A 45 0.31 -28.33 5.68
N PHE A 46 1.58 -28.00 5.43
CA PHE A 46 2.68 -28.98 5.38
C PHE A 46 3.41 -29.14 6.72
N SER A 47 3.01 -28.39 7.75
CA SER A 47 3.58 -28.47 9.09
C SER A 47 2.62 -29.20 10.03
N THR A 48 3.12 -29.69 11.17
CA THR A 48 2.26 -30.20 12.26
C THR A 48 1.64 -29.07 13.09
N ALA A 49 1.79 -27.80 12.69
CA ALA A 49 1.25 -26.65 13.40
C ALA A 49 -0.25 -26.50 13.15
N SER A 50 -1.00 -26.20 14.20
CA SER A 50 -2.42 -25.89 14.10
C SER A 50 -2.65 -24.39 13.90
N TRP A 51 -3.79 -24.04 13.30
CA TRP A 51 -4.23 -22.66 13.20
C TRP A 51 -4.42 -22.06 14.60
N SER A 52 -3.65 -21.02 14.93
CA SER A 52 -3.81 -20.28 16.17
C SER A 52 -4.61 -18.99 15.93
N PRO A 53 -5.38 -18.51 16.92
CA PRO A 53 -6.06 -17.21 16.83
C PRO A 53 -5.11 -16.04 16.55
N SER A 54 -3.88 -16.10 17.06
CA SER A 54 -2.84 -15.10 16.82
C SER A 54 -2.39 -15.07 15.35
N LEU A 55 -2.31 -16.22 14.69
CA LEU A 55 -1.98 -16.30 13.27
C LEU A 55 -3.09 -15.70 12.42
N ILE A 56 -4.36 -15.98 12.73
CA ILE A 56 -5.51 -15.41 12.03
C ILE A 56 -5.47 -13.87 12.13
N TYR A 57 -5.22 -13.33 13.33
CA TYR A 57 -5.10 -11.90 13.54
C TYR A 57 -3.95 -11.29 12.72
N PHE A 58 -2.79 -11.96 12.70
CA PHE A 58 -1.65 -11.55 11.88
C PHE A 58 -1.98 -11.55 10.37
N MET A 59 -2.69 -12.57 9.87
CA MET A 59 -3.14 -12.62 8.47
C MET A 59 -4.10 -11.48 8.13
N ILE A 60 -5.02 -11.13 9.04
CA ILE A 60 -5.93 -9.98 8.87
C ILE A 60 -5.13 -8.67 8.81
N GLN A 61 -4.12 -8.50 9.67
CA GLN A 61 -3.26 -7.30 9.62
C GLN A 61 -2.49 -7.20 8.30
N LEU A 62 -1.93 -8.30 7.81
CA LEU A 62 -1.26 -8.35 6.51
C LEU A 62 -2.23 -8.04 5.36
N PHE A 63 -3.46 -8.54 5.43
CA PHE A 63 -4.50 -8.21 4.47
C PHE A 63 -4.80 -6.71 4.44
N ILE A 64 -5.02 -6.12 5.63
CA ILE A 64 -5.29 -4.68 5.77
C ILE A 64 -4.11 -3.86 5.25
N ALA A 65 -2.87 -4.25 5.56
CA ALA A 65 -1.67 -3.56 5.09
C ALA A 65 -1.54 -3.63 3.56
N SER A 66 -1.75 -4.82 2.96
CA SER A 66 -1.70 -5.02 1.51
C SER A 66 -2.79 -4.25 0.78
N PHE A 67 -4.04 -4.41 1.22
CA PHE A 67 -5.20 -3.75 0.62
C PHE A 67 -5.17 -2.23 0.83
N GLY A 68 -4.76 -1.79 2.03
CA GLY A 68 -4.55 -0.37 2.35
C GLY A 68 -3.47 0.25 1.47
N SER A 69 -2.37 -0.45 1.22
CA SER A 69 -1.30 0.02 0.32
C SER A 69 -1.79 0.16 -1.13
N PHE A 70 -2.59 -0.78 -1.60
CA PHE A 70 -3.23 -0.72 -2.91
C PHE A 70 -4.21 0.46 -3.03
N LEU A 71 -5.07 0.64 -2.04
CA LEU A 71 -6.00 1.78 -1.95
C LEU A 71 -5.26 3.11 -1.93
N LEU A 72 -4.18 3.21 -1.15
CA LEU A 72 -3.37 4.42 -1.04
C LEU A 72 -2.78 4.79 -2.40
N MET A 73 -2.30 3.80 -3.16
CA MET A 73 -1.80 4.01 -4.52
C MET A 73 -2.90 4.57 -5.44
N PHE A 74 -4.11 4.02 -5.39
CA PHE A 74 -5.26 4.52 -6.16
C PHE A 74 -5.70 5.93 -5.75
N TYR A 75 -5.75 6.21 -4.46
CA TYR A 75 -6.12 7.53 -3.94
C TYR A 75 -5.09 8.58 -4.30
N TYR A 76 -3.81 8.23 -4.26
CA TYR A 76 -2.73 9.12 -4.64
C TYR A 76 -2.81 9.54 -6.11
N GLU A 77 -3.08 8.59 -7.00
CA GLU A 77 -3.30 8.85 -8.43
C GLU A 77 -4.53 9.73 -8.67
N LYS A 78 -5.63 9.48 -7.94
CA LYS A 78 -6.83 10.36 -7.99
C LYS A 78 -6.53 11.77 -7.51
N LEU A 79 -5.74 11.92 -6.45
CA LEU A 79 -5.35 13.22 -5.89
C LEU A 79 -4.53 14.04 -6.88
N ILE A 80 -3.57 13.41 -7.56
CA ILE A 80 -2.79 14.07 -8.61
C ILE A 80 -3.71 14.54 -9.74
N ARG A 81 -4.63 13.68 -10.20
CA ARG A 81 -5.58 14.05 -11.27
C ARG A 81 -6.53 15.18 -10.87
N TYR A 82 -6.90 15.28 -9.60
CA TYR A 82 -7.74 16.38 -9.11
C TYR A 82 -6.98 17.71 -9.02
N LEU A 83 -5.67 17.66 -8.78
CA LEU A 83 -4.82 18.84 -8.66
C LEU A 83 -4.31 19.36 -10.01
N GLN A 84 -4.16 18.48 -11.00
CA GLN A 84 -3.79 18.80 -12.38
C GLN A 84 -4.89 19.60 -13.09
#